data_AF-A0A967GXY7-F1
#
_entry.id   AF-A0A967GXY7-F1
#
_cell.length_a   1.000
_cell.length_b   1.000
_cell.length_c   1.000
_cell.angle_alpha   90.00
_cell.angle_beta   90.00
_cell.angle_gamma   90.00
#
_symmetry.space_group_name_H-M   'P 1'
#
loop_
_entity.id
_entity.type
_entity.pdbx_description
1 polymer ?
#
loop_
_entity_poly.entity_id
_entity_poly.type
_entity_poly.pdbx_seq_one_letter_code
_entity_poly.pdbx_strand_id
1 'polypeptide(L)' 'DVDIYVLRGAWLWEQGKRPDSLLQNQGDGTFRDVTLIAGMGRENHPSQTAAWADYDNDGDLDLFVGNEHSEGNLKLS' A
#
# COMPACT_ATOMS: atom_id res chain seq x y z
N ASP A 1 16.80 -7.94 2.76
CA ASP A 1 15.75 -8.82 2.21
C ASP A 1 14.63 -7.99 1.61
N VAL A 2 13.95 -8.49 0.59
CA VAL A 2 12.90 -7.76 -0.13
C VAL A 2 11.54 -8.27 0.33
N ASP A 3 10.73 -7.36 0.88
CA ASP A 3 9.33 -7.60 1.22
C ASP A 3 8.42 -7.38 0.00
N ILE A 4 7.21 -7.95 0.06
CA ILE A 4 6.22 -7.79 -1.01
C ILE A 4 5.10 -6.89 -0.52
N TYR A 5 4.82 -5.84 -1.29
CA TYR A 5 3.64 -5.00 -1.12
C TYR A 5 2.62 -5.26 -2.23
N VAL A 6 1.36 -5.48 -1.87
CA VAL A 6 0.27 -5.79 -2.82
C VAL A 6 -0.78 -4.69 -2.78
N LEU A 7 -0.87 -3.95 -3.88
CA LEU A 7 -1.89 -2.93 -4.14
C LEU A 7 -3.26 -3.55 -4.41
N ARG A 8 -4.34 -2.87 -4.01
CA ARG A 8 -5.71 -3.31 -4.25
C ARG A 8 -6.63 -2.15 -4.59
N GLY A 9 -7.71 -2.49 -5.29
CA GLY A 9 -8.87 -1.60 -5.41
C GLY A 9 -8.82 -0.56 -6.52
N ALA A 10 -7.67 -0.33 -7.17
CA ALA A 10 -7.55 0.64 -8.27
C ALA A 10 -8.73 0.58 -9.25
N TRP A 11 -9.28 1.73 -9.62
CA TRP A 11 -10.43 1.90 -10.53
C TRP A 11 -11.77 1.36 -10.02
N LEU A 12 -11.82 0.78 -8.81
CA LEU A 12 -13.06 0.32 -8.18
C LEU A 12 -13.66 1.37 -7.25
N TRP A 13 -13.10 2.59 -7.21
CA TRP A 13 -13.63 3.72 -6.44
C TRP A 13 -13.93 3.33 -4.98
N GLU A 14 -15.08 3.72 -4.44
CA GLU A 14 -15.52 3.36 -3.09
C GLU A 14 -15.57 1.83 -2.85
N GLN A 15 -15.83 1.02 -3.89
CA GLN A 15 -15.80 -0.45 -3.80
C GLN A 15 -14.37 -1.04 -3.78
N GLY A 16 -13.37 -0.20 -4.04
CA GLY A 16 -11.96 -0.52 -3.97
C GLY A 16 -11.34 -0.33 -2.59
N LYS A 17 -12.06 0.25 -1.63
CA LYS A 17 -11.59 0.45 -0.24
C LYS A 17 -11.39 -0.88 0.48
N ARG A 18 -10.22 -1.49 0.27
CA ARG A 18 -9.78 -2.75 0.88
C ARG A 18 -8.36 -2.56 1.39
N PRO A 19 -7.95 -3.30 2.43
CA PRO A 19 -6.57 -3.24 2.88
C PRO A 19 -5.65 -3.78 1.79
N ASP A 20 -4.56 -3.06 1.53
CA ASP A 20 -3.37 -3.59 0.87
C ASP A 20 -2.73 -4.68 1.73
N SER A 21 -1.75 -5.40 1.20
CA SER A 21 -0.98 -6.38 1.99
C SER A 21 0.49 -6.06 2.00
N LEU A 22 1.10 -6.17 3.19
CA LEU A 22 2.54 -6.19 3.38
C LEU A 22 2.96 -7.58 3.84
N LEU A 23 3.76 -8.24 3.02
CA LEU A 23 4.25 -9.60 3.25
C LEU A 23 5.76 -9.55 3.50
N GLN A 24 6.16 -9.82 4.74
CA GLN A 24 7.55 -9.80 5.17
C GLN A 24 8.26 -11.10 4.79
N ASN A 25 9.36 -11.00 4.07
CA ASN A 25 10.21 -12.13 3.74
C ASN A 25 10.93 -12.65 4.99
N GLN A 26 10.86 -13.96 5.24
CA GLN A 26 11.50 -14.58 6.43
C GLN A 26 12.90 -15.14 6.15
N GLY A 27 13.40 -15.02 4.91
CA GLY A 27 14.73 -15.48 4.50
C GLY A 27 14.82 -16.97 4.11
N ASP A 28 13.71 -17.72 4.21
CA ASP A 28 13.63 -19.15 3.92
C ASP A 28 12.69 -19.48 2.73
N GLY A 29 12.31 -18.45 1.96
CA GLY A 29 11.34 -18.56 0.87
C GLY A 29 9.89 -18.50 1.33
N THR A 30 9.63 -18.30 2.62
CA THR A 30 8.29 -18.03 3.16
C THR A 30 8.08 -16.54 3.43
N PHE A 31 6.81 -16.17 3.52
CA PHE A 31 6.37 -14.81 3.79
C PHE A 31 5.37 -14.79 4.94
N ARG A 32 5.51 -13.80 5.83
CA ARG A 32 4.57 -13.53 6.91
C ARG A 32 3.72 -12.32 6.56
N ASP A 33 2.40 -12.44 6.66
CA ASP A 33 1.53 -11.27 6.58
C ASP A 33 1.72 -10.40 7.82
N VAL A 34 2.24 -9.20 7.61
CA VAL A 34 2.51 -8.22 8.66
C VAL A 34 1.64 -6.97 8.53
N THR A 35 0.64 -6.99 7.64
CA THR A 35 -0.20 -5.82 7.29
C THR A 35 -0.70 -5.07 8.53
N LEU A 36 -1.36 -5.78 9.44
CA LEU A 36 -1.95 -5.16 10.63
C LEU A 36 -0.92 -4.73 11.68
N ILE A 37 0.16 -5.50 11.84
CA ILE A 37 1.19 -5.21 12.85
C ILE A 37 2.10 -4.07 12.41
N ALA A 38 2.24 -3.84 11.10
CA ALA A 38 2.91 -2.68 10.51
C ALA A 38 2.03 -1.40 10.58
N GLY A 39 0.86 -1.48 11.20
CA GLY A 39 -0.08 -0.35 11.28
C GLY A 39 -0.84 -0.07 9.99
N MET A 40 -0.64 -0.89 8.95
CA MET A 40 -1.36 -0.79 7.68
C MET A 40 -2.76 -1.43 7.80
N GLY A 41 -3.72 -0.93 7.02
CA GLY A 41 -5.08 -1.49 6.94
C GLY A 41 -6.14 -0.83 7.83
N ARG A 42 -5.79 0.20 8.61
CA ARG A 42 -6.77 1.00 9.39
C ARG A 42 -7.57 1.95 8.52
N GLU A 43 -6.92 2.59 7.55
CA GLU A 43 -7.55 3.45 6.55
C GLU A 43 -7.27 2.85 5.17
N ASN A 44 -8.33 2.59 4.41
CA ASN A 44 -8.24 1.86 3.15
C ASN A 44 -8.75 2.75 2.02
N HIS A 45 -7.85 3.00 1.07
CA HIS A 45 -8.14 3.68 -0.19
C HIS A 45 -7.70 2.76 -1.34
N PRO A 46 -8.36 2.82 -2.50
CA PRO A 46 -7.81 2.21 -3.72
C PRO A 46 -6.39 2.73 -3.94
N SER A 47 -5.42 1.82 -4.14
CA SER A 47 -4.03 2.20 -4.37
C SER A 47 -3.64 1.99 -5.84
N GLN A 48 -2.97 2.98 -6.45
CA GLN A 48 -2.58 2.94 -7.88
C GLN A 48 -1.10 2.69 -8.10
N THR A 49 -0.25 3.13 -7.17
CA THR A 49 1.20 3.04 -7.31
C THR A 49 1.88 2.88 -5.97
N ALA A 50 3.04 2.26 -5.96
CA ALA A 50 3.94 2.24 -4.82
C ALA A 50 5.39 2.21 -5.28
N ALA A 51 6.28 2.71 -4.44
CA ALA A 51 7.72 2.67 -4.64
C ALA A 51 8.44 2.47 -3.32
N TRP A 52 9.55 1.73 -3.37
CA TRP A 52 10.49 1.58 -2.28
C TRP A 52 11.71 2.47 -2.52
N ALA A 53 12.09 3.26 -1.54
CA ALA A 53 13.30 4.08 -1.56
C ALA A 53 13.74 4.40 -0.12
N ASP A 54 15.03 4.58 0.10
CA ASP A 54 15.54 5.17 1.35
C ASP A 54 15.43 6.70 1.22
N TYR A 55 14.36 7.27 1.78
CA TYR A 55 14.00 8.68 1.57
C TYR A 55 14.67 9.60 2.59
N ASP A 56 14.91 9.12 3.81
CA ASP A 56 15.53 9.91 4.88
C ASP A 56 17.02 9.60 5.14
N ASN A 57 17.58 8.62 4.40
CA ASN A 57 18.97 8.17 4.47
C ASN A 57 19.35 7.51 5.81
N ASP A 58 18.41 6.84 6.47
CA ASP A 58 18.71 6.06 7.66
C ASP A 58 19.20 4.63 7.35
N GLY A 59 19.13 4.21 6.08
CA GLY A 59 19.57 2.92 5.58
C GLY A 59 18.48 1.85 5.56
N ASP A 60 17.27 2.16 6.04
CA ASP A 60 16.07 1.34 5.90
C ASP A 60 15.26 1.79 4.66
N LEU A 61 14.53 0.87 4.03
CA LEU A 61 13.70 1.22 2.87
C LEU A 61 12.33 1.74 3.32
N ASP A 62 11.97 2.94 2.87
CA ASP A 62 10.64 3.51 3.03
C ASP A 62 9.68 3.03 1.94
N LEU A 63 8.41 2.90 2.32
CA LEU A 63 7.30 2.61 1.41
C LEU A 63 6.47 3.86 1.11
N PHE A 64 6.49 4.31 -0.14
CA PHE A 64 5.53 5.29 -0.64
C PHE A 64 4.34 4.60 -1.29
N VAL A 65 3.11 5.01 -0.96
CA VAL A 65 1.86 4.50 -1.56
C VAL A 65 1.02 5.66 -2.10
N GLY A 66 0.73 5.63 -3.41
CA GLY A 66 -0.16 6.58 -4.08
C GLY A 66 -1.59 6.06 -4.10
N ASN A 67 -2.45 6.67 -3.29
CA ASN A 67 -3.86 6.33 -3.16
C ASN A 67 -4.75 7.21 -4.03
N GLU A 68 -5.89 6.65 -4.48
CA GLU A 68 -6.98 7.42 -5.04
C GLU A 68 -7.67 8.23 -3.95
N HIS A 69 -7.88 9.52 -4.22
CA HIS A 69 -8.67 10.40 -3.39
C HIS A 69 -9.99 10.71 -4.09
N SER A 70 -11.12 10.41 -3.45
CA SER A 70 -12.43 10.83 -3.93
C SER A 70 -12.76 12.22 -3.37
N GLU A 71 -12.35 13.29 -4.07
CA GLU A 71 -13.08 14.56 -3.93
C GLU A 71 -14.39 14.46 -4.70
N GLY A 72 -15.50 14.70 -4.01
CA GLY A 72 -16.83 14.56 -4.57
C GLY A 72 -17.03 15.34 -5.87
N ASN A 73 -17.55 14.64 -6.89
CA ASN A 73 -18.13 15.16 -8.12
C ASN A 73 -17.31 16.21 -8.88
N LEU A 74 -16.43 15.75 -9.78
CA LEU A 74 -16.17 16.49 -11.02
C LEU A 74 -17.45 16.49 -11.86
N LYS A 75 -18.35 17.45 -11.62
CA LYS A 75 -19.35 17.82 -12.62
C LYS A 75 -18.63 18.52 -13.76
N LEU A 76 -18.40 17.80 -14.85
CA LEU A 76 -18.24 18.44 -16.15
C LEU A 76 -19.62 19.00 -16.53
N SER A 77 -19.75 20.32 -16.45
CA SER A 77 -20.85 21.07 -17.06
C SER A 77 -20.71 21.10 -18.57
#